data_AF-A0AA41UUX7-F1
#
_entry.id   AF-A0AA41UUX7-F1
#
_cell.length_a   1.000
_cell.length_b   1.000
_cell.length_c   1.000
_cell.angle_alpha   90.00
_cell.angle_beta   90.00
_cell.angle_gamma   90.00
#
_symmetry.space_group_name_H-M   'P 1'
#
loop_
_entity.id
_entity.type
_entity.pdbx_description
1 polymer ?
#
loop_
_entity_poly.entity_id
_entity_poly.type
_entity_poly.pdbx_seq_one_letter_code
_entity_poly.pdbx_strand_id
1 'polypeptide(L)'
;MVSSSSSSRKRKPTYIEYGKSFVKIYNKKSRGYKCPNNMNGMIFFFLGNMNGMIDAAKYADAVIFLIDAGYGFEMVMGVLTYLDTFKNTDMLANTRPRLMDQFQTEICEGAKVFCLSGGLDNGMYLEHEIGKLASYISTMEFHPLSWRAARPYMLVDHLIDITPQETIEMEKECPRDIILKGYLRGCHIAEGAEVHIAGVGDFLLARVTSLADPFPLTSMENECLRAGTYVSFEFHAVPVEMVINHDPRQPILVGGISIEEENAGQIKVKLERHSWHLKLLKSKDPIIVSVGWRRYQTSPIYALKGRHHGRYRLLRRTPKNKPCVAMFWGPCAPPNTALAVVQSLADNEAAFRFLAKAVVVDVNQAAQIVTKRKRIGTPCKISKNTAYIKDMFTSDLQIANLKDAKIQTTSGIYGKINKPAGNDLIDGLESKDGQLREGIAECTFKRKIRKSDSIFMHVYEKVEVPRFFNTITTSPEPPDRIWETSAYIDPSEPKDHELGLRWATERQFEELRVEDDKRRRERTSTLRRQTLSPRLIALPISLVLELKQSQKKQKKTEVLISEDHREDEGLMKGFENYLKEKGLVYTTS
;
A
#
# COMPACT_ATOMS: atom_id res chain seq x y z
N MET A 1 -11.82 -77.12 26.04
CA MET A 1 -12.04 -76.35 24.79
C MET A 1 -12.34 -74.92 25.22
N VAL A 2 -11.39 -74.02 25.46
CA VAL A 2 -10.39 -73.38 24.57
C VAL A 2 -10.96 -73.00 23.20
N SER A 3 -11.24 -71.70 23.03
CA SER A 3 -11.24 -70.97 21.76
C SER A 3 -10.97 -69.48 22.06
N SER A 4 -9.70 -69.10 22.19
CA SER A 4 -8.84 -68.54 21.14
C SER A 4 -9.20 -67.10 20.73
N SER A 5 -8.35 -66.20 21.22
CA SER A 5 -8.14 -64.79 20.91
C SER A 5 -7.82 -64.47 19.45
N SER A 6 -8.30 -63.34 18.96
CA SER A 6 -7.57 -62.52 17.98
C SER A 6 -7.79 -61.02 18.28
N SER A 7 -6.76 -60.41 18.87
CA SER A 7 -6.68 -58.97 19.12
C SER A 7 -6.23 -58.27 17.83
N SER A 8 -7.11 -57.49 17.20
CA SER A 8 -6.70 -56.46 16.25
C SER A 8 -6.62 -55.12 16.99
N ARG A 9 -5.41 -54.81 17.51
CA ARG A 9 -5.08 -53.46 17.99
C ARG A 9 -5.11 -52.50 16.80
N LYS A 10 -6.25 -51.86 16.55
CA LYS A 10 -6.30 -50.62 15.78
C LYS A 10 -5.54 -49.56 16.59
N ARG A 11 -4.28 -49.32 16.23
CA ARG A 11 -3.50 -48.18 16.73
C ARG A 11 -4.24 -46.91 16.32
N LYS A 12 -4.81 -46.21 17.29
CA LYS A 12 -5.22 -44.81 17.13
C LYS A 12 -3.96 -44.01 16.75
N PRO A 13 -3.99 -43.16 15.71
CA PRO A 13 -2.86 -42.30 15.41
C PRO A 13 -2.64 -41.38 16.61
N THR A 14 -1.45 -41.47 17.19
CA THR A 14 -1.01 -40.63 18.31
C THR A 14 -0.56 -39.32 17.67
N TYR A 15 -1.38 -38.28 17.82
CA TYR A 15 -0.95 -36.92 17.50
C TYR A 15 0.25 -36.57 18.39
N ILE A 16 1.31 -36.04 17.78
CA ILE A 16 2.44 -35.45 18.50
C ILE A 16 1.92 -34.12 19.06
N GLU A 17 1.65 -34.06 20.36
CA GLU A 17 1.38 -32.80 21.04
C GLU A 17 2.66 -31.95 21.04
N TYR A 18 2.70 -30.91 20.19
CA TYR A 18 3.59 -29.77 20.33
C TYR A 18 3.15 -28.95 21.57
N GLY A 19 3.43 -29.51 22.74
CA GLY A 19 2.95 -29.05 24.04
C GLY A 19 4.09 -28.91 25.03
N LYS A 20 5.09 -28.07 24.71
CA LYS A 20 6.00 -27.36 25.63
C LYS A 20 7.03 -26.60 24.78
N SER A 21 6.78 -25.32 24.52
CA SER A 21 7.63 -24.42 23.73
C SER A 21 8.92 -23.96 24.44
N PHE A 22 9.46 -24.79 25.34
CA PHE A 22 10.76 -24.54 25.96
C PHE A 22 11.69 -25.69 25.62
N VAL A 23 12.59 -25.49 24.66
CA VAL A 23 13.85 -26.25 24.68
C VAL A 23 14.77 -25.52 25.66
N LYS A 24 14.54 -25.74 26.96
CA LYS A 24 15.60 -25.54 27.95
C LYS A 24 16.59 -26.69 27.71
N ILE A 25 17.78 -26.39 27.19
CA ILE A 25 18.88 -27.35 27.29
C ILE A 25 19.19 -27.47 28.77
N TYR A 26 18.59 -28.48 29.40
CA TYR A 26 18.92 -28.83 30.77
C TYR A 26 20.36 -29.34 30.79
N ASN A 27 21.21 -28.67 31.57
CA ASN A 27 22.32 -29.34 32.23
C ASN A 27 21.76 -30.12 33.43
N LYS A 28 20.90 -31.11 33.18
CA LYS A 28 20.55 -32.09 34.22
C LYS A 28 21.64 -33.15 34.15
N LYS A 29 22.30 -33.40 35.28
CA LYS A 29 23.29 -34.48 35.50
C LYS A 29 22.68 -35.85 35.13
N SER A 30 22.58 -36.15 33.84
CA SER A 30 22.41 -37.48 33.28
C SER A 30 23.65 -37.73 32.46
N ARG A 31 24.43 -38.71 32.93
CA ARG A 31 25.69 -39.24 32.37
C ARG A 31 25.95 -38.81 30.91
N GLY A 32 26.91 -37.91 30.71
CA GLY A 32 27.65 -37.87 29.43
C GLY A 32 27.88 -36.52 28.75
N TYR A 33 27.18 -35.43 29.08
CA TYR A 33 27.41 -34.15 28.40
C TYR A 33 27.68 -33.00 29.37
N LYS A 34 28.97 -32.68 29.56
CA LYS A 34 29.36 -31.32 29.88
C LYS A 34 29.24 -30.52 28.57
N CYS A 35 28.31 -29.58 28.51
CA CYS A 35 28.39 -28.52 27.52
C CYS A 35 29.79 -27.88 27.63
N PRO A 36 30.49 -27.62 26.51
CA PRO A 36 31.79 -26.95 26.55
C PRO A 36 31.63 -25.63 27.31
N ASN A 37 32.56 -25.36 28.23
CA ASN A 37 32.51 -24.33 29.29
C ASN A 37 32.48 -22.86 28.80
N ASN A 38 32.05 -22.59 27.56
CA ASN A 38 32.15 -21.29 26.90
C ASN A 38 30.84 -20.78 26.27
N MET A 39 29.68 -21.40 26.53
CA MET A 39 28.42 -20.83 26.08
C MET A 39 27.98 -19.68 27.00
N ASN A 40 27.83 -18.48 26.43
CA ASN A 40 26.89 -17.48 26.93
C ASN A 40 25.49 -18.11 26.93
N GLY A 41 24.68 -17.90 27.98
CA GLY A 41 23.34 -18.49 28.08
C GLY A 41 22.46 -18.13 26.87
N MET A 42 21.96 -19.15 26.16
CA MET A 42 21.11 -18.99 24.97
C MET A 42 19.66 -19.38 25.28
N ILE A 43 18.71 -18.66 24.67
CA ILE A 43 17.27 -18.93 24.80
C ILE A 43 16.70 -19.22 23.41
N PHE A 44 15.99 -20.34 23.25
CA PHE A 44 15.39 -20.79 21.99
C PHE A 44 13.87 -20.65 22.02
N PHE A 45 13.29 -20.09 20.96
CA PHE A 45 11.85 -19.96 20.76
C PHE A 45 11.43 -20.55 19.43
N PHE A 46 10.26 -21.18 19.39
CA PHE A 46 9.61 -21.65 18.18
C PHE A 46 8.34 -20.84 17.95
N LEU A 47 8.14 -20.34 16.73
CA LEU A 47 7.08 -19.39 16.40
C LEU A 47 6.32 -19.88 15.18
N GLY A 48 4.99 -19.96 15.31
CA GLY A 48 4.10 -20.41 14.25
C GLY A 48 3.18 -19.32 13.68
N ASN A 49 3.14 -18.13 14.29
CA ASN A 49 2.26 -17.04 13.88
C ASN A 49 3.05 -15.87 13.26
N MET A 50 2.43 -15.16 12.31
CA MET A 50 3.11 -14.04 11.66
C MET A 50 3.44 -12.90 12.64
N ASN A 51 2.61 -12.69 13.66
CA ASN A 51 2.85 -11.68 14.70
C ASN A 51 4.12 -11.96 15.49
N GLY A 52 4.27 -13.19 16.00
CA GLY A 52 5.47 -13.62 16.72
C GLY A 52 6.69 -13.61 15.81
N MET A 53 6.56 -13.99 14.53
CA MET A 53 7.67 -13.90 13.57
C MET A 53 8.15 -12.45 13.36
N ILE A 54 7.21 -11.49 13.22
CA ILE A 54 7.54 -10.07 13.08
C ILE A 54 8.23 -9.53 14.34
N ASP A 55 7.79 -9.94 15.53
CA ASP A 55 8.39 -9.50 16.79
C ASP A 55 9.77 -10.15 17.02
N ALA A 56 9.91 -11.43 16.70
CA ALA A 56 11.18 -12.14 16.78
C ALA A 56 12.24 -11.60 15.85
N ALA A 57 11.85 -11.15 14.64
CA ALA A 57 12.76 -10.46 13.75
C ALA A 57 13.36 -9.18 14.37
N LYS A 58 12.71 -8.58 15.38
CA LYS A 58 13.21 -7.38 16.07
C LYS A 58 14.22 -7.68 17.17
N TYR A 59 14.09 -8.81 17.87
CA TYR A 59 14.94 -9.14 19.02
C TYR A 59 15.98 -10.25 18.77
N ALA A 60 15.77 -11.13 17.79
CA ALA A 60 16.59 -12.31 17.58
C ALA A 60 18.06 -11.96 17.27
N ASP A 61 18.98 -12.56 18.03
CA ASP A 61 20.42 -12.50 17.78
C ASP A 61 20.85 -13.49 16.68
N ALA A 62 20.17 -14.64 16.63
CA ALA A 62 20.36 -15.70 15.66
C ALA A 62 19.00 -16.24 15.23
N VAL A 63 18.88 -16.66 13.97
CA VAL A 63 17.68 -17.32 13.45
C VAL A 63 18.08 -18.68 12.90
N ILE A 64 17.52 -19.74 13.49
CA ILE A 64 17.57 -21.08 12.93
C ILE A 64 16.27 -21.27 12.19
N PHE A 65 16.36 -21.24 10.89
CA PHE A 65 15.22 -21.60 10.06
C PHE A 65 15.21 -23.12 9.84
N LEU A 66 14.04 -23.72 9.68
CA LEU A 66 13.87 -25.14 9.40
C LEU A 66 13.16 -25.29 8.06
N ILE A 67 13.72 -26.08 7.14
CA ILE A 67 13.11 -26.41 5.84
C ILE A 67 12.73 -27.89 5.85
N ASP A 68 11.51 -28.19 5.41
CA ASP A 68 11.14 -29.55 5.01
C ASP A 68 11.62 -29.83 3.58
N ALA A 69 12.57 -30.74 3.43
CA ALA A 69 13.11 -31.08 2.12
C ALA A 69 12.10 -31.86 1.25
N GLY A 70 11.14 -32.58 1.84
CA GLY A 70 10.15 -33.39 1.14
C GLY A 70 9.03 -32.59 0.49
N TYR A 71 8.62 -31.47 1.10
CA TYR A 71 7.62 -30.54 0.54
C TYR A 71 8.24 -29.50 -0.39
N GLY A 72 9.54 -29.21 -0.22
CA GLY A 72 10.23 -28.14 -0.93
C GLY A 72 10.01 -26.77 -0.27
N PHE A 73 10.33 -25.69 -0.99
CA PHE A 73 10.31 -24.35 -0.41
C PHE A 73 8.88 -23.82 -0.19
N GLU A 74 8.44 -23.77 1.06
CA GLU A 74 7.50 -22.75 1.51
C GLU A 74 8.32 -21.53 1.92
N MET A 75 7.95 -20.34 1.43
CA MET A 75 8.89 -19.22 1.31
C MET A 75 9.66 -18.88 2.60
N VAL A 76 11.01 -18.89 2.46
CA VAL A 76 12.09 -18.46 3.38
C VAL A 76 12.71 -19.54 4.30
N MET A 77 13.60 -20.37 3.69
CA MET A 77 15.03 -20.64 3.98
C MET A 77 15.57 -21.06 5.36
N GLY A 78 16.16 -22.26 5.52
CA GLY A 78 16.76 -22.85 6.73
C GLY A 78 17.31 -24.28 6.67
N VAL A 79 17.79 -24.80 7.81
CA VAL A 79 18.28 -26.17 8.09
C VAL A 79 17.37 -27.21 7.43
N LEU A 80 17.96 -28.05 6.59
CA LEU A 80 17.23 -29.07 5.83
C LEU A 80 16.89 -30.25 6.74
N THR A 81 15.60 -30.47 6.94
CA THR A 81 15.01 -31.58 7.70
C THR A 81 14.24 -32.52 6.76
N TYR A 82 13.85 -33.69 7.26
CA TYR A 82 13.09 -34.71 6.52
C TYR A 82 13.78 -35.27 5.26
N LEU A 83 15.12 -35.25 5.21
CA LEU A 83 15.90 -35.79 4.08
C LEU A 83 15.72 -37.30 3.88
N ASP A 84 15.20 -37.99 4.89
CA ASP A 84 14.84 -39.41 4.94
C ASP A 84 13.53 -39.75 4.19
N THR A 85 12.68 -38.76 3.89
CA THR A 85 11.48 -38.99 3.06
C THR A 85 11.80 -39.28 1.59
N PHE A 86 13.01 -38.97 1.13
CA PHE A 86 13.45 -39.26 -0.23
C PHE A 86 13.76 -40.75 -0.40
N LYS A 87 12.88 -41.46 -1.11
CA LYS A 87 13.09 -42.88 -1.47
C LYS A 87 14.20 -43.08 -2.53
N ASN A 88 14.52 -42.05 -3.30
CA ASN A 88 15.50 -42.12 -4.39
C ASN A 88 16.75 -41.29 -4.07
N THR A 89 17.90 -41.96 -3.99
CA THR A 89 19.21 -41.37 -3.66
C THR A 89 19.71 -40.36 -4.69
N ASP A 90 19.39 -40.55 -5.98
CA ASP A 90 19.83 -39.65 -7.05
C ASP A 90 19.07 -38.32 -7.03
N MET A 91 17.79 -38.35 -6.64
CA MET A 91 17.01 -37.12 -6.44
C MET A 91 17.50 -36.33 -5.23
N LEU A 92 17.89 -37.01 -4.15
CA LEU A 92 18.47 -36.37 -2.97
C LEU A 92 19.82 -35.72 -3.30
N ALA A 93 20.67 -36.41 -4.07
CA ALA A 93 21.98 -35.93 -4.50
C ALA A 93 21.89 -34.67 -5.38
N ASN A 94 20.83 -34.50 -6.16
CA ASN A 94 20.60 -33.32 -6.99
C ASN A 94 19.84 -32.19 -6.25
N THR A 95 18.87 -32.55 -5.41
CA THR A 95 18.02 -31.57 -4.69
C THR A 95 18.82 -30.85 -3.61
N ARG A 96 19.63 -31.57 -2.83
CA ARG A 96 20.44 -30.98 -1.74
C ARG A 96 21.34 -29.82 -2.18
N PRO A 97 22.26 -29.98 -3.17
CA PRO A 97 23.13 -28.88 -3.58
C PRO A 97 22.33 -27.73 -4.19
N ARG A 98 21.24 -28.01 -4.92
CA ARG A 98 20.34 -26.98 -5.43
C ARG A 98 19.70 -26.16 -4.32
N LEU A 99 19.17 -26.80 -3.27
CA LEU A 99 18.59 -26.09 -2.12
C LEU A 99 19.64 -25.25 -1.38
N MET A 100 20.86 -25.77 -1.23
CA MET A 100 21.98 -25.05 -0.60
C MET A 100 22.43 -23.83 -1.42
N ASP A 101 22.57 -23.98 -2.74
CA ASP A 101 22.96 -22.91 -3.67
C ASP A 101 21.89 -21.81 -3.74
N GLN A 102 20.61 -22.19 -3.80
CA GLN A 102 19.50 -21.24 -3.75
C GLN A 102 19.48 -20.48 -2.41
N PHE A 103 19.74 -21.15 -1.29
CA PHE A 103 19.82 -20.50 0.03
C PHE A 103 20.96 -19.47 0.09
N GLN A 104 22.15 -19.81 -0.41
CA GLN A 104 23.29 -18.89 -0.42
C GLN A 104 23.08 -17.72 -1.37
N THR A 105 22.50 -17.95 -2.55
CA THR A 105 22.31 -16.92 -3.58
C THR A 105 21.19 -15.94 -3.21
N GLU A 106 20.11 -16.40 -2.58
CA GLU A 106 18.93 -15.58 -2.34
C GLU A 106 18.83 -14.98 -0.91
N ILE A 107 19.44 -15.57 0.12
CA ILE A 107 19.42 -15.02 1.51
C ILE A 107 20.71 -14.31 1.89
N CYS A 108 21.80 -15.09 1.93
CA CYS A 108 23.05 -14.65 2.50
C CYS A 108 24.15 -15.51 1.91
N GLU A 109 24.92 -14.89 1.03
CA GLU A 109 26.10 -15.47 0.43
C GLU A 109 27.04 -15.93 1.55
N GLY A 110 27.42 -17.21 1.53
CA GLY A 110 28.26 -17.82 2.57
C GLY A 110 27.53 -18.33 3.81
N ALA A 111 26.21 -18.31 3.85
CA ALA A 111 25.47 -18.89 4.97
C ALA A 111 25.59 -20.43 5.03
N LYS A 112 25.67 -20.97 6.25
CA LYS A 112 25.98 -22.38 6.51
C LYS A 112 24.70 -23.19 6.65
N VAL A 113 24.51 -24.16 5.77
CA VAL A 113 23.33 -25.04 5.78
C VAL A 113 23.68 -26.36 6.47
N PHE A 114 22.90 -26.72 7.48
CA PHE A 114 22.98 -28.02 8.15
C PHE A 114 21.90 -28.95 7.60
N CYS A 115 22.22 -30.24 7.55
CA CYS A 115 21.32 -31.28 7.10
C CYS A 115 21.11 -32.24 8.26
N LEU A 116 19.85 -32.39 8.67
CA LEU A 116 19.45 -33.33 9.70
C LEU A 116 18.78 -34.51 9.01
N SER A 117 19.40 -35.68 9.13
CA SER A 117 18.88 -36.91 8.57
C SER A 117 17.77 -37.43 9.50
N GLY A 118 16.56 -37.68 8.97
CA GLY A 118 15.40 -38.06 9.77
C GLY A 118 15.40 -39.49 10.32
N GLY A 119 16.58 -40.06 10.60
CA GLY A 119 16.73 -41.21 11.48
C GLY A 119 16.34 -40.80 12.91
N LEU A 120 15.04 -40.64 13.15
CA LEU A 120 14.47 -40.26 14.44
C LEU A 120 14.56 -41.45 15.40
N ASP A 121 15.75 -41.71 15.96
CA ASP A 121 15.89 -42.65 17.06
C ASP A 121 15.09 -42.10 18.26
N ASN A 122 14.02 -42.81 18.64
CA ASN A 122 13.09 -42.41 19.71
C ASN A 122 12.46 -41.01 19.54
N GLY A 123 12.30 -40.52 18.31
CA GLY A 123 11.71 -39.19 18.06
C GLY A 123 12.68 -38.03 18.22
N MET A 124 13.99 -38.29 18.31
CA MET A 124 15.05 -37.28 18.42
C MET A 124 15.96 -37.33 17.19
N TYR A 125 16.54 -36.18 16.80
CA TYR A 125 17.56 -36.13 15.74
C TYR A 125 18.87 -36.81 16.17
N LEU A 126 19.65 -37.24 15.18
CA LEU A 126 20.94 -37.91 15.40
C LEU A 126 21.90 -37.02 16.20
N GLU A 127 22.40 -37.56 17.31
CA GLU A 127 23.19 -36.83 18.30
C GLU A 127 24.46 -36.19 17.69
N HIS A 128 25.14 -36.89 16.77
CA HIS A 128 26.34 -36.37 16.13
C HIS A 128 26.05 -35.21 15.15
N GLU A 129 24.86 -35.16 14.54
CA GLU A 129 24.44 -34.05 13.66
C GLU A 129 24.08 -32.81 14.49
N ILE A 130 23.32 -33.02 15.59
CA ILE A 130 23.02 -31.98 16.56
C ILE A 130 24.29 -31.47 17.26
N GLY A 131 25.25 -32.35 17.56
CA GLY A 131 26.54 -31.97 18.12
C GLY A 131 27.34 -31.03 17.22
N LYS A 132 27.30 -31.24 15.89
CA LYS A 132 27.91 -30.34 14.91
C LYS A 132 27.20 -28.97 14.88
N LEU A 133 25.87 -28.97 14.90
CA LEU A 133 25.08 -27.74 14.94
C LEU A 133 25.33 -26.95 16.23
N ALA A 134 25.30 -27.61 17.39
CA ALA A 134 25.53 -27.01 18.69
C ALA A 134 26.96 -26.44 18.80
N SER A 135 27.97 -27.17 18.33
CA SER A 135 29.35 -26.70 18.27
C SER A 135 29.46 -25.43 17.43
N TYR A 136 28.82 -25.41 16.26
CA TYR A 136 28.81 -24.23 15.39
C TYR A 136 28.16 -23.02 16.07
N ILE A 137 26.96 -23.19 16.65
CA ILE A 137 26.25 -22.12 17.36
C ILE A 137 27.08 -21.60 18.53
N SER A 138 27.79 -22.48 19.25
CA SER A 138 28.66 -22.09 20.38
C SER A 138 29.80 -21.15 19.97
N THR A 139 30.29 -21.29 18.74
CA THR A 139 31.40 -20.51 18.19
C THR A 139 30.94 -19.24 17.48
N MET A 140 29.63 -19.02 17.33
CA MET A 140 29.13 -17.83 16.65
C MET A 140 29.32 -16.57 17.50
N GLU A 141 29.82 -15.52 16.87
CA GLU A 141 29.92 -14.20 17.47
C GLU A 141 28.73 -13.34 17.04
N PHE A 142 27.95 -12.87 18.02
CA PHE A 142 26.79 -12.03 17.79
C PHE A 142 27.15 -10.56 17.95
N HIS A 143 26.93 -9.78 16.90
CA HIS A 143 27.09 -8.34 16.92
C HIS A 143 25.70 -7.69 17.03
N PRO A 144 25.35 -7.02 18.14
CA PRO A 144 24.03 -6.41 18.30
C PRO A 144 23.86 -5.29 17.27
N LEU A 145 22.67 -5.24 16.65
CA LEU A 145 22.33 -4.14 15.73
C LEU A 145 22.28 -2.82 16.48
N SER A 146 22.64 -1.71 15.83
CA SER A 146 22.63 -0.37 16.42
C SER A 146 21.28 -0.01 17.05
N TRP A 147 20.18 -0.40 16.40
CA TRP A 147 18.81 -0.19 16.91
C TRP A 147 18.56 -0.94 18.23
N ARG A 148 19.05 -2.18 18.36
CA ARG A 148 18.92 -3.02 19.56
C ARG A 148 19.84 -2.56 20.69
N ALA A 149 21.05 -2.11 20.36
CA ALA A 149 21.98 -1.55 21.35
C ALA A 149 21.48 -0.21 21.94
N ALA A 150 20.74 0.57 21.15
CA ALA A 150 20.26 1.89 21.55
C ALA A 150 18.95 1.89 22.37
N ARG A 151 18.19 0.79 22.39
CA ARG A 151 16.87 0.70 23.06
C ARG A 151 16.87 -0.40 24.12
N PRO A 152 16.28 -0.18 25.30
CA PRO A 152 16.16 -1.24 26.28
C PRO A 152 15.04 -2.17 25.85
N TYR A 153 15.23 -3.47 25.97
CA TYR A 153 14.17 -4.45 25.72
C TYR A 153 14.35 -5.67 26.60
N MET A 154 13.26 -6.36 26.87
CA MET A 154 13.21 -7.57 27.67
C MET A 154 12.31 -8.58 26.99
N LEU A 155 12.79 -9.82 26.93
CA LEU A 155 11.97 -10.96 26.58
C LEU A 155 11.50 -11.60 27.88
N VAL A 156 10.19 -11.66 28.06
CA VAL A 156 9.61 -12.11 29.32
C VAL A 156 9.71 -13.62 29.44
N ASP A 157 10.15 -14.10 30.60
CA ASP A 157 10.14 -15.52 30.95
C ASP A 157 8.99 -15.89 31.90
N HIS A 158 8.62 -14.96 32.79
CA HIS A 158 7.55 -15.14 33.78
C HIS A 158 6.63 -13.91 33.81
N LEU A 159 5.33 -14.18 33.68
CA LEU A 159 4.22 -13.27 33.95
C LEU A 159 3.63 -13.63 35.32
N ILE A 160 3.47 -12.64 36.20
CA ILE A 160 2.85 -12.81 37.52
C ILE A 160 1.77 -11.74 37.67
N ASP A 161 0.53 -12.15 37.98
CA ASP A 161 -0.56 -11.25 38.37
C ASP A 161 -0.43 -10.95 39.87
N ILE A 162 -0.29 -9.68 40.23
CA ILE A 162 -0.20 -9.19 41.62
C ILE A 162 -1.48 -8.45 42.07
N THR A 163 -2.52 -8.46 41.23
CA THR A 163 -3.80 -7.81 41.53
C THR A 163 -4.42 -8.41 42.80
N PRO A 164 -4.90 -7.59 43.75
CA PRO A 164 -5.55 -8.09 44.97
C PRO A 164 -6.76 -8.98 44.66
N GLN A 165 -6.86 -10.14 45.32
CA GLN A 165 -7.94 -11.10 45.09
C GLN A 165 -9.33 -10.50 45.35
N GLU A 166 -9.44 -9.63 46.34
CA GLU A 166 -10.68 -8.90 46.67
C GLU A 166 -11.22 -8.13 45.46
N THR A 167 -10.34 -7.43 44.72
CA THR A 167 -10.71 -6.68 43.52
C THR A 167 -11.19 -7.60 42.39
N ILE A 168 -10.51 -8.75 42.22
CA ILE A 168 -10.85 -9.75 41.20
C ILE A 168 -12.21 -10.40 41.47
N GLU A 169 -12.52 -10.64 42.74
CA GLU A 169 -13.80 -11.22 43.16
C GLU A 169 -14.96 -10.23 42.98
N MET A 170 -14.72 -8.94 43.21
CA MET A 170 -15.71 -7.89 42.98
C MET A 170 -15.96 -7.64 41.49
N GLU A 171 -14.91 -7.55 40.68
CA GLU A 171 -15.00 -7.27 39.25
C GLU A 171 -14.00 -8.15 38.48
N LYS A 172 -14.51 -9.16 37.77
CA LYS A 172 -13.65 -10.11 37.04
C LYS A 172 -12.87 -9.48 35.88
N GLU A 173 -13.45 -8.47 35.24
CA GLU A 173 -12.89 -7.75 34.09
C GLU A 173 -12.08 -6.50 34.48
N CYS A 174 -11.70 -6.37 35.76
CA CYS A 174 -10.90 -5.23 36.20
C CYS A 174 -9.48 -5.25 35.56
N PRO A 175 -8.89 -4.06 35.33
CA PRO A 175 -7.48 -3.94 34.97
C PRO A 175 -6.57 -4.64 35.98
N ARG A 176 -5.47 -5.20 35.48
CA ARG A 176 -4.54 -6.03 36.27
C ARG A 176 -3.23 -5.33 36.51
N ASP A 177 -2.72 -5.52 37.72
CA ASP A 177 -1.36 -5.16 38.08
C ASP A 177 -0.49 -6.40 37.91
N ILE A 178 0.57 -6.28 37.10
CA ILE A 178 1.38 -7.43 36.70
C ILE A 178 2.86 -7.17 36.91
N ILE A 179 3.60 -8.25 37.16
CA ILE A 179 5.05 -8.27 37.16
C ILE A 179 5.54 -9.15 35.99
N LEU A 180 6.36 -8.56 35.13
CA LEU A 180 7.07 -9.24 34.05
C LEU A 180 8.53 -9.42 34.45
N LYS A 181 9.02 -10.66 34.43
CA LYS A 181 10.43 -10.96 34.70
C LYS A 181 11.16 -11.35 33.41
N GLY A 182 12.46 -11.12 33.38
CA GLY A 182 13.29 -11.49 32.25
C GLY A 182 14.67 -10.86 32.29
N TYR A 183 15.47 -11.15 31.28
CA TYR A 183 16.79 -10.55 31.13
C TYR A 183 16.69 -9.23 30.38
N LEU A 184 17.21 -8.15 30.98
CA LEU A 184 17.33 -6.86 30.32
C LEU A 184 18.38 -6.93 29.20
N ARG A 185 18.02 -6.46 28.01
CA ARG A 185 18.89 -6.38 26.82
C ARG A 185 18.92 -4.95 26.28
N GLY A 186 19.92 -4.65 25.47
CA GLY A 186 20.11 -3.32 24.88
C GLY A 186 20.77 -2.35 25.84
N CYS A 187 20.11 -1.22 26.14
CA CYS A 187 20.59 -0.23 27.09
C CYS A 187 19.85 -0.28 28.45
N HIS A 188 20.20 0.61 29.37
CA HIS A 188 19.56 0.71 30.68
C HIS A 188 18.14 1.29 30.57
N ILE A 189 17.25 0.89 31.49
CA ILE A 189 15.90 1.43 31.61
C ILE A 189 15.68 1.97 33.03
N ALA A 190 15.09 3.17 33.12
CA ALA A 190 14.76 3.79 34.40
C ALA A 190 13.29 3.57 34.75
N GLU A 191 12.98 3.65 36.05
CA GLU A 191 11.60 3.70 36.53
C GLU A 191 10.88 4.94 35.96
N GLY A 192 9.60 4.80 35.67
CA GLY A 192 8.79 5.82 35.02
C GLY A 192 8.96 5.94 33.50
N ALA A 193 9.85 5.14 32.88
CA ALA A 193 10.01 5.14 31.42
C ALA A 193 8.78 4.58 30.70
N GLU A 194 8.48 5.09 29.50
CA GLU A 194 7.47 4.51 28.62
C GLU A 194 7.97 3.24 27.96
N VAL A 195 7.12 2.22 27.95
CA VAL A 195 7.44 0.89 27.46
C VAL A 195 6.28 0.36 26.63
N HIS A 196 6.59 -0.21 25.46
CA HIS A 196 5.64 -0.93 24.63
C HIS A 196 5.68 -2.42 24.96
N ILE A 197 4.54 -2.98 25.35
CA ILE A 197 4.32 -4.43 25.40
C ILE A 197 3.74 -4.85 24.06
N ALA A 198 4.50 -5.64 23.29
CA ALA A 198 4.16 -6.00 21.93
C ALA A 198 2.81 -6.73 21.87
N GLY A 199 1.85 -6.15 21.14
CA GLY A 199 0.50 -6.73 21.00
C GLY A 199 -0.48 -6.42 22.13
N VAL A 200 -0.07 -5.59 23.11
CA VAL A 200 -0.93 -5.13 24.21
C VAL A 200 -1.08 -3.62 24.18
N GLY A 201 0.03 -2.86 24.21
CA GLY A 201 -0.04 -1.40 24.24
C GLY A 201 1.18 -0.73 24.84
N ASP A 202 1.08 0.59 25.01
CA ASP A 202 2.09 1.44 25.67
C ASP A 202 1.71 1.61 27.15
N PHE A 203 2.68 1.43 28.03
CA PHE A 203 2.52 1.51 29.49
C PHE A 203 3.69 2.26 30.13
N LEU A 204 3.42 2.88 31.27
CA LEU A 204 4.47 3.44 32.12
C LEU A 204 5.02 2.34 33.03
N LEU A 205 6.34 2.27 33.11
CA LEU A 205 7.03 1.31 33.96
C LEU A 205 7.00 1.79 35.42
N ALA A 206 6.20 1.14 36.27
CA ALA A 206 5.98 1.60 37.64
C ALA A 206 7.20 1.40 38.54
N ARG A 207 7.86 0.23 38.42
CA ARG A 207 9.02 -0.13 39.24
C ARG A 207 9.95 -1.10 38.49
N VAL A 208 11.24 -0.99 38.76
CA VAL A 208 12.28 -1.88 38.22
C VAL A 208 13.10 -2.45 39.36
N THR A 209 13.07 -3.78 39.52
CA THR A 209 13.85 -4.46 40.56
C THR A 209 14.88 -5.39 39.92
N SER A 210 16.15 -5.27 40.32
CA SER A 210 17.18 -6.23 39.97
C SER A 210 17.01 -7.49 40.82
N LEU A 211 17.03 -8.65 40.18
CA LEU A 211 16.90 -9.96 40.81
C LEU A 211 18.21 -10.75 40.66
N ALA A 212 18.38 -11.76 41.53
CA ALA A 212 19.48 -12.71 41.35
C ALA A 212 19.26 -13.51 40.07
N ASP A 213 20.34 -13.73 39.32
CA ASP A 213 20.30 -14.51 38.09
C ASP A 213 19.87 -15.96 38.40
N PRO A 214 18.77 -16.47 37.81
CA PRO A 214 18.38 -17.87 37.98
C PRO A 214 19.37 -18.85 37.36
N PHE A 215 20.20 -18.40 36.42
CA PHE A 215 21.20 -19.20 35.69
C PHE A 215 22.56 -18.50 35.64
N PRO A 216 23.23 -18.32 36.80
CA PRO A 216 24.48 -17.57 36.86
C PRO A 216 25.58 -18.29 36.06
N LEU A 217 26.16 -17.57 35.12
CA LEU A 217 27.39 -17.97 34.44
C LEU A 217 28.58 -17.63 35.34
N THR A 218 29.61 -18.48 35.35
CA THR A 218 30.69 -18.52 36.35
C THR A 218 31.62 -17.29 36.42
N SER A 219 31.27 -16.11 35.89
CA SER A 219 32.24 -15.00 35.72
C SER A 219 31.75 -13.55 35.86
N MET A 220 30.51 -13.25 36.29
CA MET A 220 30.05 -11.85 36.36
C MET A 220 29.35 -11.52 37.69
N GLU A 221 30.14 -11.09 38.68
CA GLU A 221 29.65 -10.40 39.88
C GLU A 221 29.83 -8.90 39.66
N ASN A 222 28.77 -8.16 39.30
CA ASN A 222 28.73 -6.70 39.41
C ASN A 222 27.28 -6.20 39.54
N GLU A 223 27.01 -5.48 40.63
CA GLU A 223 25.69 -5.03 41.09
C GLU A 223 25.21 -3.72 40.43
N CYS A 224 25.09 -3.68 39.10
CA CYS A 224 24.35 -2.57 38.48
C CYS A 224 23.47 -3.08 37.33
N LEU A 225 22.31 -2.43 37.14
CA LEU A 225 21.39 -2.67 36.03
C LEU A 225 22.14 -2.44 34.70
N ARG A 226 22.73 -3.49 34.15
CA ARG A 226 23.37 -3.51 32.84
C ARG A 226 22.63 -4.51 31.96
N ALA A 227 22.85 -4.44 30.65
CA ALA A 227 22.40 -5.50 29.77
C ALA A 227 22.94 -6.85 30.27
N GLY A 228 22.06 -7.83 30.42
CA GLY A 228 22.37 -9.14 31.00
C GLY A 228 21.90 -9.33 32.44
N THR A 229 21.46 -8.27 33.15
CA THR A 229 20.86 -8.41 34.49
C THR A 229 19.46 -9.01 34.39
N TYR A 230 19.14 -9.92 35.33
CA TYR A 230 17.79 -10.44 35.49
C TYR A 230 16.95 -9.45 36.29
N VAL A 231 15.85 -8.96 35.71
CA VAL A 231 15.05 -7.86 36.27
C VAL A 231 13.57 -8.24 36.36
N SER A 232 12.83 -7.54 37.22
CA SER A 232 11.37 -7.55 37.24
C SER A 232 10.82 -6.15 36.99
N PHE A 233 9.90 -6.06 36.05
CA PHE A 233 9.16 -4.86 35.70
C PHE A 233 7.73 -4.96 36.22
N GLU A 234 7.31 -3.93 36.93
CA GLU A 234 5.94 -3.81 37.43
C GLU A 234 5.14 -2.83 36.57
N PHE A 235 3.94 -3.25 36.20
CA PHE A 235 2.99 -2.47 35.41
C PHE A 235 1.65 -2.44 36.14
N HIS A 236 1.01 -1.28 36.12
CA HIS A 236 -0.33 -1.10 36.67
C HIS A 236 -1.36 -0.92 35.55
N ALA A 237 -2.61 -1.28 35.85
CA ALA A 237 -3.76 -1.07 34.97
C ALA A 237 -3.61 -1.68 33.57
N VAL A 238 -3.04 -2.89 33.49
CA VAL A 238 -2.92 -3.66 32.25
C VAL A 238 -4.27 -4.29 31.88
N PRO A 239 -4.66 -4.34 30.60
CA PRO A 239 -5.90 -5.00 30.18
C PRO A 239 -5.97 -6.45 30.64
N VAL A 240 -7.12 -6.84 31.20
CA VAL A 240 -7.35 -8.17 31.78
C VAL A 240 -7.14 -9.29 30.77
N GLU A 241 -7.41 -9.02 29.50
CA GLU A 241 -7.31 -9.98 28.42
C GLU A 241 -5.88 -10.43 28.17
N MET A 242 -4.87 -9.61 28.50
CA MET A 242 -3.47 -10.03 28.46
C MET A 242 -3.21 -11.21 29.40
N VAL A 243 -3.81 -11.19 30.60
CA VAL A 243 -3.62 -12.24 31.62
C VAL A 243 -4.46 -13.46 31.28
N ILE A 244 -5.72 -13.27 30.87
CA ILE A 244 -6.65 -14.37 30.56
C ILE A 244 -6.22 -15.12 29.29
N ASN A 245 -5.84 -14.41 28.23
CA ASN A 245 -5.50 -15.00 26.93
C ASN A 245 -4.00 -15.27 26.78
N HIS A 246 -3.24 -15.29 27.88
CA HIS A 246 -1.80 -15.53 27.83
C HIS A 246 -1.49 -16.95 27.31
N ASP A 247 -0.91 -17.03 26.11
CA ASP A 247 -0.36 -18.27 25.57
C ASP A 247 1.15 -18.35 25.88
N PRO A 248 1.61 -19.32 26.70
CA PRO A 248 3.03 -19.52 26.98
C PRO A 248 3.87 -19.86 25.74
N ARG A 249 3.26 -20.22 24.61
CA ARG A 249 3.96 -20.46 23.35
C ARG A 249 4.35 -19.17 22.63
N GLN A 250 3.68 -18.05 22.94
CA GLN A 250 3.98 -16.75 22.35
C GLN A 250 4.83 -15.93 23.31
N PRO A 251 6.07 -15.57 22.95
CA PRO A 251 6.90 -14.77 23.83
C PRO A 251 6.33 -13.35 23.95
N ILE A 252 6.33 -12.81 25.18
CA ILE A 252 5.99 -11.40 25.40
C ILE A 252 7.28 -10.59 25.25
N LEU A 253 7.26 -9.66 24.30
CA LEU A 253 8.34 -8.70 24.08
C LEU A 253 7.96 -7.36 24.70
N VAL A 254 8.88 -6.84 25.51
CA VAL A 254 8.76 -5.56 26.19
C VAL A 254 9.89 -4.67 25.68
N GLY A 255 9.57 -3.53 25.08
CA GLY A 255 10.55 -2.62 24.48
C GLY A 255 10.37 -1.20 24.98
N GLY A 256 11.44 -0.58 25.47
CA GLY A 256 11.41 0.83 25.88
C GLY A 256 11.24 1.76 24.69
N ILE A 257 10.42 2.79 24.89
CA ILE A 257 10.12 3.84 23.94
C ILE A 257 11.02 5.03 24.28
N SER A 258 11.65 5.62 23.27
CA SER A 258 12.38 6.88 23.44
C SER A 258 11.44 8.08 23.36
N ILE A 259 11.81 9.22 23.95
CA ILE A 259 11.01 10.46 23.95
C ILE A 259 10.61 10.90 22.51
N GLU A 260 11.47 10.63 21.52
CA GLU A 260 11.19 10.92 20.11
C GLU A 260 10.09 10.02 19.50
N GLU A 261 9.88 8.84 20.08
CA GLU A 261 8.95 7.79 19.62
C GLU A 261 7.61 7.81 20.36
N GLU A 262 7.45 8.61 21.43
CA GLU A 262 6.21 8.74 22.21
C GLU A 262 5.10 9.43 21.40
N ASN A 263 5.47 10.46 20.65
CA ASN A 263 4.51 11.29 19.94
C ASN A 263 3.99 10.64 18.66
N ALA A 264 2.73 10.90 18.31
CA ALA A 264 2.17 10.57 17.01
C ALA A 264 2.34 11.73 16.02
N GLY A 265 2.65 11.41 14.77
CA GLY A 265 2.99 12.40 13.77
C GLY A 265 2.79 11.92 12.33
N GLN A 266 3.03 12.84 11.39
CA GLN A 266 3.02 12.52 9.98
C GLN A 266 4.38 11.92 9.59
N ILE A 267 4.39 10.65 9.23
CA ILE A 267 5.61 9.93 8.87
C ILE A 267 5.72 9.89 7.36
N LYS A 268 6.88 10.29 6.85
CA LYS A 268 7.22 10.22 5.45
C LYS A 268 8.20 9.08 5.25
N VAL A 269 7.81 8.09 4.45
CA VAL A 269 8.62 6.90 4.21
C VAL A 269 8.94 6.75 2.73
N LYS A 270 10.10 6.15 2.43
CA LYS A 270 10.43 5.65 1.10
C LYS A 270 9.97 4.19 1.06
N LEU A 271 8.92 3.91 0.30
CA LEU A 271 8.29 2.60 0.20
C LEU A 271 8.57 1.95 -1.14
N GLU A 272 8.99 0.69 -1.09
CA GLU A 272 9.21 -0.17 -2.25
C GLU A 272 8.37 -1.44 -2.10
N ARG A 273 7.48 -1.68 -3.06
CA ARG A 273 6.67 -2.90 -3.12
C ARG A 273 7.60 -4.12 -3.20
N HIS A 274 7.26 -5.18 -2.48
CA HIS A 274 8.00 -6.42 -2.56
C HIS A 274 7.87 -7.04 -3.96
N SER A 275 8.96 -7.58 -4.51
CA SER A 275 9.00 -8.16 -5.85
C SER A 275 7.95 -9.28 -6.02
N TRP A 276 7.86 -10.16 -5.03
CA TRP A 276 6.94 -11.31 -4.99
C TRP A 276 5.47 -10.94 -4.74
N HIS A 277 5.13 -9.69 -4.37
CA HIS A 277 3.76 -9.31 -4.10
C HIS A 277 3.03 -8.77 -5.34
N LEU A 278 2.16 -9.56 -5.97
CA LEU A 278 1.60 -9.23 -7.30
C LEU A 278 0.66 -8.03 -7.35
N LYS A 279 -0.02 -7.67 -6.24
CA LYS A 279 -1.02 -6.60 -6.23
C LYS A 279 -0.38 -5.22 -6.04
N LEU A 280 -0.94 -4.21 -6.70
CA LEU A 280 -0.57 -2.82 -6.48
C LEU A 280 -1.34 -2.26 -5.28
N LEU A 281 -0.63 -1.53 -4.43
CA LEU A 281 -1.23 -0.90 -3.25
C LEU A 281 -1.92 0.39 -3.67
N LYS A 282 -3.17 0.61 -3.26
CA LYS A 282 -3.91 1.85 -3.56
C LYS A 282 -3.75 2.83 -2.41
N SER A 283 -3.70 4.13 -2.74
CA SER A 283 -3.67 5.18 -1.71
C SER A 283 -4.97 5.18 -0.91
N LYS A 284 -4.87 5.45 0.39
CA LYS A 284 -5.93 5.39 1.41
C LYS A 284 -6.39 3.99 1.83
N ASP A 285 -6.05 2.94 1.08
CA ASP A 285 -6.30 1.57 1.52
C ASP A 285 -5.52 1.31 2.83
N PRO A 286 -6.16 0.75 3.86
CA PRO A 286 -5.48 0.46 5.11
C PRO A 286 -4.38 -0.59 4.90
N ILE A 287 -3.23 -0.34 5.51
CA ILE A 287 -2.12 -1.27 5.62
C ILE A 287 -1.70 -1.39 7.08
N ILE A 288 -1.04 -2.49 7.40
CA ILE A 288 -0.45 -2.70 8.70
C ILE A 288 1.05 -2.46 8.58
N VAL A 289 1.57 -1.59 9.44
CA VAL A 289 2.98 -1.25 9.50
C VAL A 289 3.57 -1.74 10.82
N SER A 290 4.75 -2.33 10.75
CA SER A 290 5.57 -2.68 11.90
C SER A 290 6.79 -1.76 11.91
N VAL A 291 6.87 -0.89 12.92
CA VAL A 291 7.89 0.16 13.04
C VAL A 291 8.37 0.22 14.48
N GLY A 292 9.67 0.03 14.68
CA GLY A 292 10.21 -0.13 16.02
C GLY A 292 9.49 -1.26 16.76
N TRP A 293 9.08 -1.02 18.01
CA TRP A 293 8.32 -2.00 18.79
C TRP A 293 6.86 -2.12 18.34
N ARG A 294 6.27 -1.05 17.80
CA ARG A 294 4.83 -0.96 17.57
C ARG A 294 4.39 -1.60 16.25
N ARG A 295 3.15 -2.09 16.26
CA ARG A 295 2.40 -2.54 15.09
C ARG A 295 1.07 -1.81 15.07
N TYR A 296 0.74 -1.20 13.94
CA TYR A 296 -0.50 -0.45 13.82
C TYR A 296 -1.00 -0.45 12.38
N GLN A 297 -2.31 -0.38 12.24
CA GLN A 297 -2.98 -0.15 10.98
C GLN A 297 -3.00 1.35 10.67
N THR A 298 -2.75 1.75 9.42
CA THR A 298 -2.82 3.15 8.98
C THR A 298 -3.22 3.23 7.50
N SER A 299 -3.59 4.42 7.04
CA SER A 299 -4.05 4.70 5.67
C SER A 299 -3.05 5.60 4.93
N PRO A 300 -2.10 5.03 4.17
CA PRO A 300 -1.06 5.77 3.48
C PRO A 300 -1.51 6.44 2.20
N ILE A 301 -0.89 7.58 1.92
CA ILE A 301 -0.94 8.24 0.64
C ILE A 301 0.38 8.04 -0.10
N TYR A 302 0.32 7.44 -1.28
CA TYR A 302 1.48 7.27 -2.15
C TYR A 302 1.68 8.49 -3.05
N ALA A 303 2.92 8.91 -3.23
CA ALA A 303 3.28 10.05 -4.04
C ALA A 303 4.66 9.87 -4.72
N LEU A 304 4.86 10.60 -5.82
CA LEU A 304 6.17 10.77 -6.43
C LEU A 304 6.61 12.22 -6.34
N LYS A 305 7.91 12.42 -6.11
CA LYS A 305 8.52 13.74 -6.19
C LYS A 305 8.28 14.33 -7.58
N GLY A 306 7.68 15.51 -7.64
CA GLY A 306 7.42 16.20 -8.90
C GLY A 306 8.70 16.72 -9.55
N ARG A 307 8.57 17.25 -10.78
CA ARG A 307 9.67 17.94 -11.48
C ARG A 307 10.06 19.27 -10.84
N HIS A 308 9.14 19.89 -10.10
CA HIS A 308 9.40 21.13 -9.36
C HIS A 308 9.74 20.81 -7.91
N HIS A 309 10.81 21.42 -7.39
CA HIS A 309 11.26 21.25 -6.01
C HIS A 309 10.12 21.51 -5.02
N GLY A 310 9.97 20.62 -4.03
CA GLY A 310 9.03 20.80 -2.90
C GLY A 310 7.60 20.29 -3.10
N ARG A 311 7.18 19.85 -4.31
CA ARG A 311 5.82 19.32 -4.55
C ARG A 311 5.82 17.82 -4.82
N TYR A 312 4.92 17.10 -4.17
CA TYR A 312 4.69 15.68 -4.39
C TYR A 312 3.39 15.47 -5.17
N ARG A 313 3.44 14.71 -6.26
CA ARG A 313 2.25 14.34 -7.01
C ARG A 313 1.65 13.08 -6.42
N LEU A 314 0.39 13.15 -5.99
CA LEU A 314 -0.40 12.01 -5.55
C LEU A 314 -0.39 10.89 -6.61
N LEU A 315 -0.22 9.66 -6.15
CA LEU A 315 -0.45 8.45 -6.91
C LEU A 315 -1.75 7.80 -6.45
N ARG A 316 -2.55 7.28 -7.38
CA ARG A 316 -3.68 6.41 -7.03
C ARG A 316 -3.22 5.02 -6.57
N ARG A 317 -2.13 4.52 -7.17
CA ARG A 317 -1.55 3.20 -6.90
C ARG A 317 -0.02 3.26 -6.91
N THR A 318 0.62 2.34 -6.19
CA THR A 318 2.09 2.22 -6.18
C THR A 318 2.63 1.84 -7.57
N PRO A 319 3.84 2.31 -7.93
CA PRO A 319 4.52 1.84 -9.13
C PRO A 319 5.05 0.41 -8.94
N LYS A 320 5.11 -0.39 -10.02
CA LYS A 320 5.53 -1.80 -9.94
C LYS A 320 6.94 -1.98 -9.40
N ASN A 321 7.94 -1.38 -10.04
CA ASN A 321 9.37 -1.65 -9.75
C ASN A 321 10.15 -0.36 -9.47
N LYS A 322 9.54 0.57 -8.74
CA LYS A 322 10.18 1.82 -8.35
C LYS A 322 9.82 2.16 -6.91
N PRO A 323 10.75 2.71 -6.12
CA PRO A 323 10.38 3.25 -4.83
C PRO A 323 9.48 4.48 -5.03
N CYS A 324 8.53 4.66 -4.14
CA CYS A 324 7.69 5.84 -4.05
C CYS A 324 7.77 6.42 -2.64
N VAL A 325 7.31 7.67 -2.47
CA VAL A 325 7.14 8.24 -1.15
C VAL A 325 5.75 7.85 -0.67
N ALA A 326 5.64 7.28 0.52
CA ALA A 326 4.37 7.10 1.19
C ALA A 326 4.32 8.03 2.42
N MET A 327 3.14 8.56 2.71
CA MET A 327 2.91 9.40 3.87
C MET A 327 1.68 8.92 4.61
N PHE A 328 1.80 8.74 5.91
CA PHE A 328 0.71 8.30 6.78
C PHE A 328 0.89 8.90 8.18
N TRP A 329 -0.14 8.77 9.00
CA TRP A 329 -0.13 9.23 10.39
C TRP A 329 0.11 8.04 11.32
N GLY A 330 0.98 8.17 12.31
CA GLY A 330 1.28 7.11 13.27
C GLY A 330 2.33 7.51 14.32
N PRO A 331 2.64 6.62 15.29
CA PRO A 331 3.73 6.81 16.25
C PRO A 331 5.06 7.11 15.56
N CYS A 332 5.71 8.19 15.96
CA CYS A 332 6.95 8.67 15.37
C CYS A 332 8.06 7.61 15.52
N ALA A 333 8.95 7.57 14.53
CA ALA A 333 10.12 6.71 14.54
C ALA A 333 11.31 7.47 13.95
N PRO A 334 12.53 7.29 14.46
CA PRO A 334 13.68 8.02 13.97
C PRO A 334 13.93 7.80 12.46
N PRO A 335 14.47 8.79 11.74
CA PRO A 335 14.87 8.62 10.35
C PRO A 335 15.80 7.42 10.18
N ASN A 336 15.74 6.79 9.00
CA ASN A 336 16.44 5.54 8.66
C ASN A 336 15.98 4.30 9.42
N THR A 337 14.91 4.37 10.21
CA THR A 337 14.26 3.17 10.76
C THR A 337 13.57 2.41 9.63
N ALA A 338 13.83 1.10 9.53
CA ALA A 338 13.17 0.24 8.55
C ALA A 338 11.76 -0.17 9.04
N LEU A 339 10.84 -0.34 8.10
CA LEU A 339 9.47 -0.76 8.34
C LEU A 339 9.14 -1.98 7.47
N ALA A 340 8.43 -2.92 8.07
CA ALA A 340 7.74 -3.98 7.33
C ALA A 340 6.27 -3.61 7.14
N VAL A 341 5.74 -3.86 5.95
CA VAL A 341 4.34 -3.57 5.60
C VAL A 341 3.62 -4.86 5.22
N VAL A 342 2.46 -5.10 5.83
CA VAL A 342 1.60 -6.27 5.59
C VAL A 342 0.15 -5.82 5.38
N GLN A 343 -0.65 -6.64 4.70
CA GLN A 343 -2.06 -6.30 4.43
C GLN A 343 -3.00 -6.74 5.56
N SER A 344 -2.86 -7.99 5.96
CA SER A 344 -3.67 -8.63 6.99
C SER A 344 -2.76 -9.54 7.82
N LEU A 345 -3.06 -9.63 9.11
CA LEU A 345 -2.34 -10.49 10.05
C LEU A 345 -2.99 -11.86 10.24
N ALA A 346 -4.21 -12.05 9.72
CA ALA A 346 -4.88 -13.34 9.77
C ALA A 346 -4.08 -14.41 9.01
N ASP A 347 -4.11 -15.64 9.52
CA ASP A 347 -3.54 -16.81 8.85
C ASP A 347 -4.40 -17.22 7.64
N ASN A 348 -4.42 -16.34 6.64
CA ASN A 348 -5.00 -16.61 5.34
C ASN A 348 -3.97 -17.34 4.47
N GLU A 349 -4.44 -18.22 3.58
CA GLU A 349 -3.68 -18.98 2.57
C GLU A 349 -3.03 -18.09 1.47
N ALA A 350 -2.74 -16.82 1.76
CA ALA A 350 -2.05 -15.96 0.83
C ALA A 350 -0.60 -16.43 0.65
N ALA A 351 -0.22 -16.73 -0.59
CA ALA A 351 1.11 -17.19 -0.95
C ALA A 351 2.24 -16.26 -0.45
N PHE A 352 2.02 -14.93 -0.41
CA PHE A 352 2.98 -13.97 0.16
C PHE A 352 2.29 -12.81 0.88
N ARG A 353 2.64 -12.61 2.16
CA ARG A 353 1.93 -11.67 3.05
C ARG A 353 2.57 -10.28 3.17
N PHE A 354 3.89 -10.18 2.98
CA PHE A 354 4.57 -8.88 2.98
C PHE A 354 4.25 -8.09 1.70
N LEU A 355 3.78 -6.87 1.86
CA LEU A 355 3.40 -5.99 0.76
C LEU A 355 4.60 -5.21 0.22
N ALA A 356 5.38 -4.66 1.15
CA ALA A 356 6.42 -3.70 0.85
C ALA A 356 7.44 -3.63 1.98
N LYS A 357 8.64 -3.20 1.61
CA LYS A 357 9.66 -2.72 2.54
C LYS A 357 9.67 -1.20 2.49
N ALA A 358 9.84 -0.56 3.62
CA ALA A 358 9.93 0.89 3.68
C ALA A 358 11.00 1.35 4.67
N VAL A 359 11.44 2.59 4.51
CA VAL A 359 12.38 3.24 5.43
C VAL A 359 11.86 4.64 5.75
N VAL A 360 11.88 5.02 7.03
CA VAL A 360 11.53 6.38 7.46
C VAL A 360 12.52 7.37 6.88
N VAL A 361 12.01 8.37 6.17
CA VAL A 361 12.81 9.47 5.61
C VAL A 361 12.77 10.67 6.53
N ASP A 362 11.58 11.03 7.00
CA ASP A 362 11.35 12.23 7.80
C ASP A 362 10.05 12.11 8.59
N VAL A 363 9.92 12.89 9.66
CA VAL A 363 8.77 12.90 10.57
C VAL A 363 8.32 14.35 10.77
N ASN A 364 7.02 14.60 10.72
CA ASN A 364 6.39 15.91 10.92
C ASN A 364 6.83 17.03 9.95
N GLN A 365 7.58 16.70 8.90
CA GLN A 365 7.87 17.64 7.83
C GLN A 365 6.64 17.81 6.93
N ALA A 366 6.08 19.02 6.92
CA ALA A 366 4.94 19.39 6.08
C ALA A 366 5.28 19.28 4.58
N ALA A 367 5.00 18.13 3.97
CA ALA A 367 5.12 17.97 2.52
C ALA A 367 3.80 18.34 1.82
N GLN A 368 3.88 19.18 0.80
CA GLN A 368 2.72 19.52 -0.02
C GLN A 368 2.46 18.41 -1.04
N ILE A 369 1.52 17.51 -0.72
CA ILE A 369 0.98 16.55 -1.66
C ILE A 369 -0.11 17.24 -2.48
N VAL A 370 0.02 17.18 -3.79
CA VAL A 370 -0.94 17.74 -4.73
C VAL A 370 -1.51 16.65 -5.64
N THR A 371 -2.82 16.70 -5.86
CA THR A 371 -3.47 15.95 -6.92
C THR A 371 -3.81 16.88 -8.08
N LYS A 372 -3.67 16.38 -9.31
CA LYS A 372 -4.00 17.12 -10.53
C LYS A 372 -5.45 16.79 -10.88
N ARG A 373 -6.37 17.72 -10.65
CA ARG A 373 -7.77 17.61 -11.10
C ARG A 373 -8.00 18.44 -12.36
N LYS A 374 -8.88 17.94 -13.22
CA LYS A 374 -9.40 18.68 -14.37
C LYS A 374 -10.75 19.26 -13.97
N ARG A 375 -10.85 20.59 -13.86
CA ARG A 375 -12.15 21.27 -13.75
C ARG A 375 -12.67 21.49 -15.15
N ILE A 376 -13.93 21.15 -15.40
CA ILE A 376 -14.59 21.26 -16.69
C ILE A 376 -15.74 22.25 -16.54
N GLY A 377 -15.92 23.11 -17.53
CA GLY A 377 -17.04 24.03 -17.61
C GLY A 377 -17.60 24.08 -19.01
N THR A 378 -18.84 24.56 -19.09
CA THR A 378 -19.59 24.65 -20.35
C THR A 378 -19.85 26.11 -20.72
N PRO A 379 -19.76 26.48 -22.01
CA PRO A 379 -19.98 27.84 -22.45
C PRO A 379 -21.48 28.15 -22.47
N CYS A 380 -21.88 29.14 -21.67
CA CYS A 380 -23.25 29.60 -21.57
C CYS A 380 -23.57 30.64 -22.67
N LYS A 381 -22.78 31.70 -22.74
CA LYS A 381 -22.95 32.83 -23.68
C LYS A 381 -21.61 33.17 -24.31
N ILE A 382 -21.58 33.31 -25.64
CA ILE A 382 -20.35 33.55 -26.40
C ILE A 382 -20.51 34.86 -27.17
N SER A 383 -19.61 35.81 -26.91
CA SER A 383 -19.55 37.11 -27.57
C SER A 383 -18.16 37.34 -28.17
N LYS A 384 -18.05 37.24 -29.50
CA LYS A 384 -16.78 37.32 -30.23
C LYS A 384 -15.74 36.33 -29.66
N ASN A 385 -14.74 36.85 -28.94
CA ASN A 385 -13.66 36.09 -28.31
C ASN A 385 -13.84 35.93 -26.78
N THR A 386 -14.86 36.56 -26.20
CA THR A 386 -15.21 36.43 -24.78
C THR A 386 -16.34 35.43 -24.64
N ALA A 387 -16.29 34.57 -23.63
CA ALA A 387 -17.35 33.64 -23.31
C ALA A 387 -17.57 33.56 -21.79
N TYR A 388 -18.82 33.35 -21.42
CA TYR A 388 -19.25 33.11 -20.05
C TYR A 388 -19.34 31.62 -19.82
N ILE A 389 -18.60 31.13 -18.84
CA ILE A 389 -18.46 29.70 -18.55
C ILE A 389 -19.21 29.39 -17.26
N LYS A 390 -20.11 28.42 -17.32
CA LYS A 390 -20.83 27.88 -16.17
C LYS A 390 -20.28 26.50 -15.78
N ASP A 391 -20.68 26.02 -14.61
CA ASP A 391 -20.37 24.69 -14.06
C ASP A 391 -18.87 24.42 -13.77
N MET A 392 -18.00 25.43 -13.94
CA MET A 392 -16.55 25.31 -13.66
C MET A 392 -16.20 25.68 -12.21
N PHE A 393 -16.96 26.59 -11.60
CA PHE A 393 -16.74 27.13 -10.26
C PHE A 393 -18.05 27.15 -9.49
N THR A 394 -17.95 27.05 -8.17
CA THR A 394 -19.12 27.08 -7.27
C THR A 394 -19.37 28.48 -6.69
N SER A 395 -18.33 29.32 -6.58
CA SER A 395 -18.41 30.65 -5.95
C SER A 395 -17.55 31.67 -6.68
N ASP A 396 -17.99 32.93 -6.67
CA ASP A 396 -17.30 34.06 -7.31
C ASP A 396 -15.95 34.39 -6.67
N LEU A 397 -15.81 34.12 -5.37
CA LEU A 397 -14.53 34.23 -4.65
C LEU A 397 -13.46 33.31 -5.26
N GLN A 398 -13.85 32.12 -5.73
CA GLN A 398 -12.91 31.21 -6.40
C GLN A 398 -12.45 31.78 -7.75
N ILE A 399 -13.34 32.47 -8.46
CA ILE A 399 -13.04 33.10 -9.75
C ILE A 399 -12.08 34.28 -9.56
N ALA A 400 -12.33 35.09 -8.53
CA ALA A 400 -11.45 36.20 -8.16
C ALA A 400 -10.03 35.72 -7.81
N ASN A 401 -9.91 34.62 -7.05
CA ASN A 401 -8.62 34.01 -6.69
C ASN A 401 -7.88 33.41 -7.90
N LEU A 402 -8.59 33.05 -8.96
CA LEU A 402 -8.04 32.44 -10.18
C LEU A 402 -7.99 33.41 -11.37
N LYS A 403 -7.94 34.72 -11.10
CA LYS A 403 -7.81 35.75 -12.13
C LYS A 403 -6.57 35.51 -13.01
N ASP A 404 -6.75 35.68 -14.31
CA ASP A 404 -5.76 35.45 -15.37
C ASP A 404 -5.22 33.99 -15.47
N ALA A 405 -5.85 33.03 -14.78
CA ALA A 405 -5.51 31.62 -14.93
C ALA A 405 -5.76 31.12 -16.37
N LYS A 406 -4.85 30.27 -16.87
CA LYS A 406 -4.93 29.71 -18.22
C LYS A 406 -5.96 28.60 -18.29
N ILE A 407 -6.84 28.68 -19.29
CA ILE A 407 -7.86 27.67 -19.60
C ILE A 407 -7.70 27.19 -21.04
N GLN A 408 -8.18 25.98 -21.32
CA GLN A 408 -8.05 25.35 -22.63
C GLN A 408 -9.37 24.68 -23.02
N THR A 409 -9.76 24.79 -24.30
CA THR A 409 -10.91 24.04 -24.83
C THR A 409 -10.49 22.67 -25.35
N THR A 410 -11.43 21.74 -25.45
CA THR A 410 -11.22 20.45 -26.14
C THR A 410 -10.75 20.62 -27.59
N SER A 411 -11.18 21.72 -28.23
CA SER A 411 -10.74 22.14 -29.57
C SER A 411 -9.33 22.79 -29.61
N GLY A 412 -8.58 22.77 -28.50
CA GLY A 412 -7.20 23.27 -28.43
C GLY A 412 -7.05 24.79 -28.37
N ILE A 413 -8.14 25.54 -28.16
CA ILE A 413 -8.10 27.01 -28.05
C ILE A 413 -7.75 27.40 -26.62
N TYR A 414 -6.73 28.22 -26.46
CA TYR A 414 -6.32 28.77 -25.16
C TYR A 414 -7.10 30.04 -24.82
N GLY A 415 -7.40 30.21 -23.55
CA GLY A 415 -8.00 31.42 -23.00
C GLY A 415 -7.49 31.74 -21.59
N LYS A 416 -8.07 32.78 -21.01
CA LYS A 416 -7.82 33.24 -19.65
C LYS A 416 -9.11 33.62 -18.92
N ILE A 417 -9.09 33.47 -17.60
CA ILE A 417 -10.18 33.90 -16.71
C ILE A 417 -10.01 35.39 -16.41
N ASN A 418 -11.08 36.18 -16.53
CA ASN A 418 -11.02 37.63 -16.28
C ASN A 418 -11.62 38.00 -14.92
N LYS A 419 -12.93 37.79 -14.75
CA LYS A 419 -13.71 38.23 -13.59
C LYS A 419 -14.98 37.39 -13.43
N PRO A 420 -15.60 37.37 -12.23
CA PRO A 420 -16.97 36.85 -12.09
C PRO A 420 -17.94 37.68 -12.95
N ALA A 421 -18.96 37.02 -13.49
CA ALA A 421 -19.98 37.68 -14.28
C ALA A 421 -20.83 38.60 -13.39
N GLY A 422 -21.09 39.83 -13.85
CA GLY A 422 -22.02 40.72 -13.15
C GLY A 422 -23.47 40.26 -13.33
N ASN A 423 -24.28 40.43 -12.29
CA ASN A 423 -25.70 40.03 -12.26
C ASN A 423 -26.49 40.60 -13.45
N ASP A 424 -26.15 41.83 -13.90
CA ASP A 424 -26.85 42.56 -14.96
C ASP A 424 -26.67 41.97 -16.37
N LEU A 425 -25.69 41.07 -16.59
CA LEU A 425 -25.38 40.50 -17.92
C LEU A 425 -25.98 39.11 -18.16
N ILE A 426 -26.70 38.60 -17.14
CA ILE A 426 -27.29 37.25 -17.05
C ILE A 426 -28.81 37.30 -17.31
N ASP A 427 -29.36 38.45 -17.72
CA ASP A 427 -30.75 38.55 -18.20
C ASP A 427 -30.99 37.61 -19.40
N GLY A 428 -31.85 36.60 -19.19
CA GLY A 428 -32.29 35.64 -20.22
C GLY A 428 -31.85 34.18 -20.03
N LEU A 429 -31.17 33.84 -18.94
CA LEU A 429 -31.11 32.45 -18.49
C LEU A 429 -31.90 32.40 -17.17
N GLU A 430 -33.03 31.72 -17.13
CA GLU A 430 -33.81 31.56 -15.90
C GLU A 430 -33.27 30.37 -15.10
N SER A 431 -33.04 30.54 -13.79
CA SER A 431 -32.93 29.42 -12.85
C SER A 431 -34.27 29.33 -12.15
N LYS A 432 -34.83 28.13 -12.06
CA LYS A 432 -36.19 27.92 -11.55
C LYS A 432 -36.39 28.24 -10.06
N ASP A 433 -35.33 28.58 -9.31
CA ASP A 433 -35.38 28.59 -7.83
C ASP A 433 -34.67 29.77 -7.15
N GLY A 434 -34.73 31.00 -7.70
CA GLY A 434 -34.46 32.24 -6.94
C GLY A 434 -33.07 32.43 -6.29
N GLN A 435 -32.12 31.50 -6.46
CA GLN A 435 -30.76 31.62 -5.93
C GLN A 435 -29.89 32.54 -6.81
N LEU A 436 -29.10 33.39 -6.14
CA LEU A 436 -28.02 34.18 -6.73
C LEU A 436 -27.08 33.26 -7.51
N ARG A 437 -26.83 33.60 -8.78
CA ARG A 437 -26.02 32.79 -9.71
C ARG A 437 -24.54 33.02 -9.53
N GLU A 438 -24.02 32.56 -8.41
CA GLU A 438 -22.58 32.53 -8.18
C GLU A 438 -21.89 31.47 -9.05
N GLY A 439 -20.63 31.70 -9.44
CA GLY A 439 -19.79 30.71 -10.11
C GLY A 439 -19.71 30.82 -11.63
N ILE A 440 -20.29 31.85 -12.26
CA ILE A 440 -20.16 32.09 -13.70
C ILE A 440 -18.94 32.99 -13.97
N ALA A 441 -17.96 32.47 -14.72
CA ALA A 441 -16.73 33.20 -15.03
C ALA A 441 -16.79 33.84 -16.43
N GLU A 442 -16.42 35.12 -16.53
CA GLU A 442 -16.11 35.77 -17.79
C GLU A 442 -14.68 35.40 -18.22
N CYS A 443 -14.54 34.84 -19.42
CA CYS A 443 -13.26 34.36 -19.93
C CYS A 443 -13.00 34.86 -21.36
N THR A 444 -11.75 35.19 -21.68
CA THR A 444 -11.34 35.59 -23.03
C THR A 444 -10.47 34.53 -23.68
N PHE A 445 -10.78 34.18 -24.92
CA PHE A 445 -10.09 33.17 -25.72
C PHE A 445 -9.36 33.79 -26.91
N LYS A 446 -8.32 33.12 -27.40
CA LYS A 446 -7.58 33.57 -28.60
C LYS A 446 -8.45 33.60 -29.87
N ARG A 447 -9.47 32.75 -29.94
CA ARG A 447 -10.41 32.62 -31.06
C ARG A 447 -11.81 32.36 -30.51
N LYS A 448 -12.83 32.65 -31.32
CA LYS A 448 -14.22 32.33 -31.01
C LYS A 448 -14.39 30.81 -30.80
N ILE A 449 -14.85 30.43 -29.62
CA ILE A 449 -15.16 29.05 -29.24
C ILE A 449 -16.55 28.64 -29.73
N ARG A 450 -16.83 27.33 -29.79
CA ARG A 450 -18.15 26.78 -30.15
C ARG A 450 -18.96 26.49 -28.88
N LYS A 451 -20.29 26.53 -28.99
CA LYS A 451 -21.17 26.11 -27.87
C LYS A 451 -20.99 24.64 -27.47
N SER A 452 -20.53 23.79 -28.40
CA SER A 452 -20.23 22.37 -28.17
C SER A 452 -18.88 22.14 -27.51
N ASP A 453 -18.02 23.15 -27.39
CA ASP A 453 -16.70 22.98 -26.79
C ASP A 453 -16.83 22.83 -25.27
N SER A 454 -16.15 21.84 -24.70
CA SER A 454 -15.94 21.80 -23.25
C SER A 454 -14.66 22.55 -22.92
N ILE A 455 -14.73 23.46 -21.95
CA ILE A 455 -13.56 24.19 -21.46
C ILE A 455 -13.07 23.50 -20.22
N PHE A 456 -11.75 23.38 -20.08
CA PHE A 456 -11.18 22.81 -18.89
C PHE A 456 -9.94 23.57 -18.45
N MET A 457 -9.63 23.40 -17.16
CA MET A 457 -8.38 23.83 -16.58
C MET A 457 -7.84 22.76 -15.65
N HIS A 458 -6.52 22.76 -15.48
CA HIS A 458 -5.86 21.86 -14.55
C HIS A 458 -5.62 22.60 -13.24
N VAL A 459 -6.24 22.12 -12.17
CA VAL A 459 -6.04 22.64 -10.83
C VAL A 459 -5.24 21.63 -10.02
N TYR A 460 -4.30 22.13 -9.24
CA TYR A 460 -3.57 21.34 -8.27
C TYR A 460 -4.22 21.56 -6.91
N GLU A 461 -4.87 20.52 -6.40
CA GLU A 461 -5.51 20.56 -5.08
C GLU A 461 -4.58 19.89 -4.06
N LYS A 462 -4.42 20.53 -2.91
CA LYS A 462 -3.66 19.96 -1.80
C LYS A 462 -4.46 18.77 -1.25
N VAL A 463 -3.77 17.67 -1.03
CA VAL A 463 -4.34 16.46 -0.44
C VAL A 463 -3.79 16.32 0.97
N GLU A 464 -4.69 16.22 1.94
CA GLU A 464 -4.32 15.98 3.33
C GLU A 464 -4.15 14.50 3.59
N VAL A 465 -3.18 14.17 4.45
CA VAL A 465 -2.94 12.79 4.88
C VAL A 465 -3.93 12.45 5.98
N PRO A 466 -4.66 11.32 5.89
CA PRO A 466 -5.57 10.89 6.94
C PRO A 466 -4.85 10.79 8.28
N ARG A 467 -5.39 11.45 9.31
CA ARG A 467 -4.90 11.35 10.69
C ARG A 467 -5.49 10.11 11.36
N PHE A 468 -5.10 8.96 10.86
CA PHE A 468 -5.63 7.67 11.30
C PHE A 468 -4.49 6.68 11.54
N PHE A 469 -4.44 6.14 12.75
CA PHE A 469 -3.81 4.86 13.03
C PHE A 469 -4.63 4.10 14.06
N ASN A 470 -4.55 2.78 14.03
CA ASN A 470 -5.12 1.91 15.04
C ASN A 470 -4.05 0.93 15.52
N THR A 471 -3.76 0.91 16.81
CA THR A 471 -2.80 -0.01 17.40
C THR A 471 -3.34 -1.43 17.35
N ILE A 472 -2.54 -2.37 16.87
CA ILE A 472 -2.99 -3.76 16.77
C ILE A 472 -2.64 -4.46 18.07
N THR A 473 -3.67 -4.72 18.84
CA THR A 473 -3.60 -5.56 20.02
C THR A 473 -3.87 -7.00 19.58
N THR A 474 -2.84 -7.83 19.54
CA THR A 474 -2.96 -9.26 19.18
C THR A 474 -3.36 -10.12 20.39
N SER A 475 -3.23 -9.57 21.60
CA SER A 475 -3.47 -10.29 22.86
C SER A 475 -4.88 -10.20 23.49
N PRO A 476 -5.88 -9.41 23.03
CA PRO A 476 -7.13 -9.33 23.78
C PRO A 476 -8.36 -10.03 23.18
N GLU A 477 -8.26 -10.90 22.17
CA GLU A 477 -9.43 -11.67 21.72
C GLU A 477 -9.12 -13.15 21.44
N PRO A 478 -10.10 -14.06 21.65
CA PRO A 478 -9.92 -15.50 21.44
C PRO A 478 -9.52 -15.81 19.98
N PRO A 479 -8.74 -16.89 19.75
CA PRO A 479 -8.13 -17.22 18.45
C PRO A 479 -9.10 -17.40 17.28
N ASP A 480 -10.41 -17.48 17.53
CA ASP A 480 -11.44 -17.71 16.52
C ASP A 480 -12.04 -16.43 15.91
N ARG A 481 -11.66 -15.23 16.38
CA ARG A 481 -12.16 -13.96 15.83
C ARG A 481 -11.19 -13.37 14.80
N ILE A 482 -11.57 -13.46 13.52
CA ILE A 482 -10.91 -12.76 12.42
C ILE A 482 -11.02 -11.26 12.71
N TRP A 483 -9.88 -10.55 12.73
CA TRP A 483 -9.90 -9.09 12.71
C TRP A 483 -10.64 -8.65 11.45
N GLU A 484 -11.85 -8.12 11.63
CA GLU A 484 -12.46 -7.28 10.61
C GLU A 484 -11.57 -6.05 10.51
N THR A 485 -10.62 -6.08 9.55
CA THR A 485 -9.96 -4.88 9.09
C THR A 485 -11.05 -3.84 8.94
N SER A 486 -10.98 -2.75 9.71
CA SER A 486 -11.80 -1.59 9.44
C SER A 486 -11.40 -1.14 8.04
N ALA A 487 -12.12 -1.61 7.02
CA ALA A 487 -12.12 -0.95 5.76
C ALA A 487 -12.49 0.49 6.11
N TYR A 488 -11.58 1.43 5.88
CA TYR A 488 -11.95 2.82 5.93
C TYR A 488 -12.92 3.00 4.76
N ILE A 489 -14.20 2.81 5.03
CA ILE A 489 -15.30 3.07 4.13
C ILE A 489 -15.48 4.58 4.22
N ASP A 490 -15.04 5.30 3.20
CA ASP A 490 -15.39 6.71 3.05
C ASP A 490 -16.93 6.79 3.10
N PRO A 491 -17.55 7.52 4.05
CA PRO A 491 -19.00 7.64 4.12
C PRO A 491 -19.62 8.25 2.84
N SER A 492 -18.78 8.80 1.94
CA SER A 492 -19.17 9.31 0.63
C SER A 492 -19.06 8.32 -0.53
N GLU A 493 -18.51 7.11 -0.33
CA GLU A 493 -18.48 6.04 -1.34
C GLU A 493 -19.53 4.94 -1.03
N PRO A 494 -20.34 4.51 -2.00
CA PRO A 494 -21.33 3.44 -1.80
C PRO A 494 -20.68 2.11 -1.39
N LYS A 495 -21.41 1.28 -0.62
CA LYS A 495 -21.02 -0.09 -0.26
C LYS A 495 -20.90 -0.97 -1.52
N ASP A 496 -19.72 -0.98 -2.14
CA ASP A 496 -19.49 -1.72 -3.40
C ASP A 496 -19.29 -3.24 -3.23
N HIS A 497 -19.13 -3.75 -2.00
CA HIS A 497 -18.73 -5.15 -1.77
C HIS A 497 -19.81 -6.10 -1.21
N GLU A 498 -20.97 -5.60 -0.76
CA GLU A 498 -22.09 -6.46 -0.31
C GLU A 498 -23.30 -6.43 -1.24
N LEU A 499 -23.41 -5.42 -2.09
CA LEU A 499 -24.41 -5.36 -3.13
C LEU A 499 -23.72 -5.79 -4.41
N GLY A 500 -24.23 -6.81 -5.09
CA GLY A 500 -23.78 -7.26 -6.41
C GLY A 500 -23.97 -6.21 -7.52
N LEU A 501 -23.70 -4.94 -7.25
CA LEU A 501 -23.56 -3.89 -8.25
C LEU A 501 -22.32 -4.21 -9.06
N ARG A 502 -22.56 -4.73 -10.26
CA ARG A 502 -21.62 -4.69 -11.37
C ARG A 502 -21.00 -3.30 -11.39
N TRP A 503 -19.67 -3.26 -11.50
CA TRP A 503 -18.88 -2.06 -11.65
C TRP A 503 -19.67 -1.05 -12.51
N ALA A 504 -19.93 0.13 -11.97
CA ALA A 504 -20.05 1.29 -12.83
C ALA A 504 -18.65 1.51 -13.40
N THR A 505 -18.26 0.68 -14.37
CA THR A 505 -17.32 1.11 -15.38
C THR A 505 -17.86 2.46 -15.80
N GLU A 506 -17.07 3.49 -15.59
CA GLU A 506 -17.22 4.78 -16.21
C GLU A 506 -17.32 4.49 -17.72
N ARG A 507 -18.52 4.18 -18.22
CA ARG A 507 -18.84 3.89 -19.64
C ARG A 507 -18.48 5.07 -20.55
N GLN A 508 -18.01 6.17 -19.95
CA GLN A 508 -17.47 7.34 -20.63
C GLN A 508 -16.01 7.15 -21.11
N PHE A 509 -15.30 6.10 -20.69
CA PHE A 509 -13.91 5.84 -21.09
C PHE A 509 -13.71 4.50 -21.83
N GLU A 510 -14.76 3.96 -22.46
CA GLU A 510 -14.50 3.16 -23.66
C GLU A 510 -13.96 4.16 -24.70
N GLU A 511 -12.78 3.93 -25.27
CA GLU A 511 -12.32 4.66 -26.46
C GLU A 511 -13.29 4.34 -27.60
N LEU A 512 -14.45 5.02 -27.61
CA LEU A 512 -15.33 5.04 -28.77
C LEU A 512 -14.49 5.61 -29.90
N ARG A 513 -14.18 4.75 -30.88
CA ARG A 513 -13.68 5.16 -32.18
C ARG A 513 -14.72 6.11 -32.76
N VAL A 514 -14.49 7.42 -32.59
CA VAL A 514 -15.29 8.43 -33.27
C VAL A 514 -14.82 8.41 -34.71
N GLU A 515 -15.63 7.85 -35.59
CA GLU A 515 -15.47 8.07 -37.03
C GLU A 515 -15.61 9.58 -37.24
N ASP A 516 -14.49 10.27 -37.47
CA ASP A 516 -14.50 11.67 -37.87
C ASP A 516 -15.12 11.71 -39.27
N ASP A 517 -16.43 11.96 -39.33
CA ASP A 517 -17.14 12.23 -40.56
C ASP A 517 -16.33 13.32 -41.29
N LYS A 518 -15.78 13.00 -42.48
CA LYS A 518 -15.02 13.94 -43.30
C LYS A 518 -15.92 15.15 -43.53
N ARG A 519 -15.81 16.17 -42.67
CA ARG A 519 -16.56 17.41 -42.82
C ARG A 519 -16.10 18.03 -44.12
N ARG A 520 -16.87 17.77 -45.19
CA ARG A 520 -16.89 18.59 -46.39
C ARG A 520 -16.89 20.03 -45.91
N ARG A 521 -15.94 20.82 -46.43
CA ARG A 521 -15.92 22.28 -46.35
C ARG A 521 -17.10 22.87 -47.13
N GLU A 522 -18.29 22.33 -46.94
CA GLU A 522 -19.50 22.94 -47.42
C GLU A 522 -19.89 24.01 -46.41
N ARG A 523 -19.62 25.25 -46.84
CA ARG A 523 -20.14 26.48 -46.28
C ARG A 523 -19.39 26.95 -45.02
N THR A 524 -18.23 27.57 -45.25
CA THR A 524 -18.20 29.00 -44.89
C THR A 524 -19.48 29.57 -45.48
N SER A 525 -20.47 29.88 -44.64
CA SER A 525 -21.68 30.58 -45.06
C SER A 525 -21.24 31.63 -46.07
N THR A 526 -21.72 31.55 -47.31
CA THR A 526 -21.55 32.59 -48.32
C THR A 526 -21.60 33.92 -47.60
N LEU A 527 -20.54 34.72 -47.73
CA LEU A 527 -20.32 35.95 -46.98
C LEU A 527 -21.64 36.72 -46.94
N ARG A 528 -22.39 36.61 -45.85
CA ARG A 528 -23.73 37.18 -45.76
C ARG A 528 -23.43 38.65 -45.62
N ARG A 529 -23.49 39.41 -46.72
CA ARG A 529 -23.46 40.88 -46.64
C ARG A 529 -24.53 41.23 -45.63
N GLN A 530 -24.10 41.79 -44.50
CA GLN A 530 -25.00 42.59 -43.69
C GLN A 530 -25.64 43.58 -44.67
N THR A 531 -26.97 43.65 -44.66
CA THR A 531 -27.67 44.78 -45.26
C THR A 531 -27.06 46.03 -44.66
N LEU A 532 -26.17 46.65 -45.43
CA LEU A 532 -25.46 47.85 -45.04
C LEU A 532 -26.51 48.93 -44.81
N SER A 533 -26.45 49.58 -43.65
CA SER A 533 -26.94 50.95 -43.49
C SER A 533 -26.48 51.79 -44.69
N PRO A 534 -27.27 52.78 -45.16
CA PRO A 534 -27.17 53.36 -46.50
C PRO A 534 -25.97 54.30 -46.73
N ARG A 535 -24.73 53.87 -46.47
CA ARG A 535 -23.53 54.70 -46.62
C ARG A 535 -22.34 54.09 -47.36
N LEU A 536 -22.47 52.93 -48.01
CA LEU A 536 -21.41 52.41 -48.90
C LEU A 536 -22.01 51.73 -50.14
N ILE A 537 -22.36 52.53 -51.15
CA ILE A 537 -22.53 52.07 -52.54
C ILE A 537 -21.29 52.53 -53.29
N ALA A 538 -20.29 51.65 -53.40
CA ALA A 538 -19.22 51.76 -54.38
C ALA A 538 -18.66 50.36 -54.62
N LEU A 539 -19.34 49.59 -55.47
CA LEU A 539 -18.78 48.39 -56.07
C LEU A 539 -18.73 48.61 -57.58
N PRO A 540 -17.62 48.30 -58.26
CA PRO A 540 -17.50 48.50 -59.69
C PRO A 540 -18.54 47.67 -60.48
N ILE A 541 -19.14 48.30 -61.49
CA ILE A 541 -20.25 47.77 -62.32
C ILE A 541 -19.87 46.46 -63.05
N SER A 542 -18.58 46.23 -63.31
CA SER A 542 -18.08 45.04 -64.01
C SER A 542 -18.42 43.72 -63.30
N LEU A 543 -18.39 43.68 -61.96
CA LEU A 543 -18.64 42.47 -61.18
C LEU A 543 -20.13 42.05 -61.12
N VAL A 544 -21.05 42.97 -61.41
CA VAL A 544 -22.50 42.71 -61.38
C VAL A 544 -23.00 42.15 -62.72
N LEU A 545 -22.32 42.47 -63.83
CA LEU A 545 -22.71 42.04 -65.18
C LEU A 545 -22.36 40.57 -65.47
N GLU A 546 -21.27 40.03 -64.93
CA GLU A 546 -20.87 38.63 -65.16
C GLU A 546 -21.83 37.62 -64.51
N LEU A 547 -22.40 37.93 -63.34
CA LEU A 547 -23.29 36.99 -62.63
C LEU A 547 -24.68 36.84 -63.27
N LYS A 548 -25.16 37.83 -64.04
CA LYS A 548 -26.44 37.74 -64.76
C LYS A 548 -26.32 37.07 -66.14
N GLN A 549 -25.14 37.07 -66.75
CA GLN A 549 -24.94 36.45 -68.07
C GLN A 549 -24.82 34.92 -68.00
N SER A 550 -24.40 34.36 -66.86
CA SER A 550 -24.19 32.91 -66.73
C SER A 550 -25.48 32.07 -66.59
N GLN A 551 -26.65 32.66 -66.35
CA GLN A 551 -27.92 31.92 -66.21
C GLN A 551 -28.86 32.01 -67.42
N LYS A 552 -28.50 32.74 -68.49
CA LYS A 552 -29.39 32.96 -69.65
C LYS A 552 -28.91 32.38 -70.98
N LYS A 553 -27.75 31.70 -71.02
CA LYS A 553 -27.27 30.97 -72.20
C LYS A 553 -26.95 29.52 -71.86
N GLN A 554 -27.99 28.69 -71.75
CA GLN A 554 -27.95 27.24 -72.00
C GLN A 554 -29.36 26.67 -71.82
N LYS A 555 -30.28 26.98 -72.74
CA LYS A 555 -31.30 26.00 -73.13
C LYS A 555 -30.70 25.27 -74.34
N LYS A 556 -29.86 24.27 -74.07
CA LYS A 556 -29.46 23.29 -75.08
C LYS A 556 -30.65 22.37 -75.29
N THR A 557 -30.92 22.05 -76.55
CA THR A 557 -31.85 21.02 -77.02
C THR A 557 -31.65 19.74 -76.19
N GLU A 558 -32.67 19.32 -75.43
CA GLU A 558 -32.63 18.04 -74.72
C GLU A 558 -32.88 16.91 -75.72
N VAL A 559 -31.82 16.14 -76.01
CA VAL A 559 -31.94 14.85 -76.68
C VAL A 559 -32.17 13.81 -75.59
N LEU A 560 -33.24 13.02 -75.69
CA LEU A 560 -33.46 11.86 -74.82
C LEU A 560 -32.40 10.79 -75.15
N ILE A 561 -31.43 10.66 -74.25
CA ILE A 561 -30.36 9.67 -74.32
C ILE A 561 -30.92 8.30 -73.86
N SER A 562 -30.65 7.22 -74.60
CA SER A 562 -31.02 5.84 -74.25
C SER A 562 -30.41 5.40 -72.91
N GLU A 563 -31.02 4.43 -72.22
CA GLU A 563 -30.57 3.97 -70.89
C GLU A 563 -29.10 3.52 -70.89
N ASP A 564 -28.64 2.82 -71.93
CA ASP A 564 -27.24 2.38 -72.08
C ASP A 564 -26.23 3.54 -72.09
N HIS A 565 -26.57 4.69 -72.69
CA HIS A 565 -25.68 5.85 -72.71
C HIS A 565 -25.70 6.65 -71.39
N ARG A 566 -26.75 6.52 -70.57
CA ARG A 566 -26.77 7.08 -69.20
C ARG A 566 -25.87 6.30 -68.26
N GLU A 567 -25.78 4.99 -68.44
CA GLU A 567 -24.87 4.16 -67.64
C GLU A 567 -23.40 4.50 -67.93
N ASP A 568 -23.03 4.68 -69.20
CA ASP A 568 -21.69 5.11 -69.61
C ASP A 568 -21.34 6.53 -69.11
N GLU A 569 -22.27 7.50 -69.18
CA GLU A 569 -22.05 8.82 -68.58
C GLU A 569 -21.93 8.75 -67.04
N GLY A 570 -22.70 7.87 -66.40
CA GLY A 570 -22.65 7.62 -64.96
C GLY A 570 -21.32 7.01 -64.54
N LEU A 571 -20.81 6.04 -65.30
CA LEU A 571 -19.50 5.42 -65.14
C LEU A 571 -18.37 6.44 -65.35
N MET A 572 -18.45 7.27 -66.39
CA MET A 572 -17.45 8.31 -66.65
C MET A 572 -17.45 9.39 -65.57
N LYS A 573 -18.62 9.83 -65.07
CA LYS A 573 -18.71 10.73 -63.91
C LYS A 573 -18.20 10.08 -62.63
N GLY A 574 -18.48 8.80 -62.44
CA GLY A 574 -17.95 8.01 -61.32
C GLY A 574 -16.42 7.95 -61.36
N PHE A 575 -15.86 7.71 -62.55
CA PHE A 575 -14.43 7.67 -62.79
C PHE A 575 -13.76 9.04 -62.63
N GLU A 576 -14.36 10.11 -63.16
CA GLU A 576 -13.89 11.48 -62.95
C GLU A 576 -13.91 11.88 -61.47
N ASN A 577 -14.97 11.52 -60.75
CA ASN A 577 -15.07 11.80 -59.31
C ASN A 577 -14.04 11.00 -58.52
N TYR A 578 -13.81 9.73 -58.90
CA TYR A 578 -12.78 8.88 -58.32
C TYR A 578 -11.38 9.46 -58.53
N LEU A 579 -11.05 9.90 -59.76
CA LEU A 579 -9.79 10.55 -60.07
C LEU A 579 -9.61 11.88 -59.32
N LYS A 580 -10.68 12.68 -59.20
CA LYS A 580 -10.70 13.91 -58.40
C LYS A 580 -10.48 13.65 -56.92
N GLU A 581 -11.12 12.64 -56.33
CA GLU A 581 -10.89 12.25 -54.93
C GLU A 581 -9.47 11.77 -54.68
N LYS A 582 -8.83 11.14 -55.68
CA LYS A 582 -7.44 10.69 -55.65
C LYS A 582 -6.42 11.81 -55.94
N GLY A 583 -6.87 13.03 -56.26
CA GLY A 583 -6.01 14.19 -56.53
C GLY A 583 -5.25 14.11 -57.87
N LEU A 584 -5.65 13.22 -58.78
CA LEU A 584 -5.07 13.07 -60.10
C LEU A 584 -5.81 14.02 -61.07
N VAL A 585 -5.24 15.19 -61.31
CA VAL A 585 -5.75 16.13 -62.31
C VAL A 585 -5.30 15.66 -63.69
N TYR A 586 -6.23 15.20 -64.51
CA TYR A 586 -5.99 15.01 -65.95
C TYR A 586 -6.05 16.39 -66.63
N THR A 587 -4.93 16.85 -67.19
CA THR A 587 -4.97 17.87 -68.24
C THR A 587 -5.19 17.15 -69.55
N THR A 588 -6.39 17.31 -70.14
CA THR A 588 -6.68 16.82 -71.49
C THR A 588 -5.85 17.61 -72.49
N SER A 589 -4.93 16.94 -73.19
CA SER A 589 -4.41 17.38 -74.49
C SER A 589 -5.25 16.78 -75.60
#